data_AF-A0A1I0R8E3-F1
#
_entry.id   AF-A0A1I0R8E3-F1
#
_cell.length_a   1.000
_cell.length_b   1.000
_cell.length_c   1.000
_cell.angle_alpha   90.00
_cell.angle_beta   90.00
_cell.angle_gamma   90.00
#
_symmetry.space_group_name_H-M   'P 1'
#
loop_
_entity.id
_entity.type
_entity.pdbx_description
1 polymer ?
#
loop_
_entity_poly.entity_id
_entity_poly.type
_entity_poly.pdbx_seq_one_letter_code
_entity_poly.pdbx_strand_id
1 'polypeptide(L)'
;MKSRFNSNVIKIVITFVLLLTIIMGLFFAKTFESANEKMRNYVVALNEIEVLTGKENSHELDEKISELQKDLLNEVDKENHSEERTFLIYLYFAAVGFVVILFSYIYFSVIRPFKKLNMFAGEISKGNMDRPLAYERNNMFGSFTWAFDSMRREIKKARAGEKEAIENNKITIATISHDIKTPVASIRAYSEALQAGMDNNIERRERYVSVIIRKCDEVSKLTNDLFLHSLADMDKLEMHLEDFSSKKLITRYYRVFRLITTGLISVLISQKLLLMLMKEDWNRCMKI
;
A
#
# COMPACT_ATOMS: atom_id res chain seq x y z
N MET A 1 -17.09 -18.89 0.63
CA MET A 1 -16.34 -19.97 1.33
C MET A 1 -15.42 -19.48 2.47
N LYS A 2 -15.04 -18.18 2.48
CA LYS A 2 -13.97 -17.60 3.34
C LYS A 2 -14.35 -17.32 4.81
N SER A 3 -15.64 -17.20 5.18
CA SER A 3 -16.05 -17.01 6.59
C SER A 3 -16.26 -18.31 7.37
N ARG A 4 -16.28 -19.48 6.70
CA ARG A 4 -16.53 -20.76 7.36
C ARG A 4 -15.35 -21.21 8.23
N PHE A 5 -14.10 -20.99 7.80
CA PHE A 5 -12.93 -21.54 8.51
C PHE A 5 -12.65 -20.87 9.86
N ASN A 6 -12.78 -19.54 9.95
CA ASN A 6 -12.63 -18.80 11.20
C ASN A 6 -13.83 -19.01 12.13
N SER A 7 -15.03 -19.12 11.55
CA SER A 7 -16.22 -19.51 12.28
C SER A 7 -15.99 -20.89 12.91
N ASN A 8 -15.33 -21.83 12.23
CA ASN A 8 -15.10 -23.16 12.76
C ASN A 8 -14.14 -23.17 13.96
N VAL A 9 -13.04 -22.40 13.94
CA VAL A 9 -12.13 -22.35 15.10
C VAL A 9 -12.81 -21.71 16.31
N ILE A 10 -13.47 -20.56 16.10
CA ILE A 10 -14.22 -19.88 17.18
C ILE A 10 -15.34 -20.78 17.69
N LYS A 11 -16.05 -21.48 16.80
CA LYS A 11 -17.06 -22.49 17.19
C LYS A 11 -16.42 -23.61 17.98
N ILE A 12 -15.30 -24.20 17.55
CA ILE A 12 -14.61 -25.26 18.29
C ILE A 12 -14.23 -24.79 19.69
N VAL A 13 -13.70 -23.57 19.83
CA VAL A 13 -13.34 -23.01 21.14
C VAL A 13 -14.58 -22.80 22.00
N ILE A 14 -15.64 -22.19 21.47
CA ILE A 14 -16.89 -21.97 22.19
C ILE A 14 -17.53 -23.31 22.59
N THR A 15 -17.57 -24.29 21.69
CA THR A 15 -18.12 -25.62 21.96
C THR A 15 -17.30 -26.35 23.02
N PHE A 16 -15.98 -26.27 22.98
CA PHE A 16 -15.12 -26.87 24.01
C PHE A 16 -15.32 -26.21 25.37
N VAL A 17 -15.36 -24.88 25.43
CA VAL A 17 -15.62 -24.14 26.68
C VAL A 17 -17.00 -24.49 27.24
N LEU A 18 -18.04 -24.50 26.40
CA LEU A 18 -19.39 -24.91 26.81
C LEU A 18 -19.42 -26.34 27.35
N LEU A 19 -18.78 -27.28 26.64
CA LEU A 19 -18.68 -28.68 27.08
C LEU A 19 -17.97 -28.78 28.44
N LEU A 20 -16.88 -28.05 28.63
CA LEU A 20 -16.14 -28.01 29.90
C LEU A 20 -17.00 -27.41 31.02
N THR A 21 -17.75 -26.34 30.76
CA THR A 21 -18.68 -25.76 31.75
C THR A 21 -19.84 -26.69 32.11
N ILE A 22 -20.38 -27.44 31.14
CA ILE A 22 -21.45 -28.42 31.39
C ILE A 22 -20.93 -29.59 32.21
N ILE A 23 -19.76 -30.14 31.85
CA ILE A 23 -19.13 -31.24 32.59
C ILE A 23 -18.84 -30.82 34.03
N MET A 24 -18.30 -29.61 34.22
CA MET A 24 -18.06 -29.05 35.56
C MET A 24 -19.37 -28.88 36.33
N GLY A 25 -20.42 -28.33 35.71
CA GLY A 25 -21.73 -28.17 36.33
C GLY A 25 -22.39 -29.48 36.74
N LEU A 26 -22.34 -30.52 35.90
CA LEU A 26 -22.85 -31.86 36.21
C LEU A 26 -22.07 -32.52 37.36
N PHE A 27 -20.75 -32.35 37.38
CA PHE A 27 -19.91 -32.83 38.47
C PHE A 27 -20.31 -32.18 39.80
N PHE A 28 -20.41 -30.85 39.84
CA PHE A 28 -20.84 -30.12 41.03
C PHE A 28 -22.26 -30.48 41.48
N ALA A 29 -23.20 -30.67 40.56
CA ALA A 29 -24.57 -31.06 40.90
C ALA A 29 -24.61 -32.43 41.59
N LYS A 30 -23.85 -33.41 41.07
CA LYS A 30 -23.76 -34.76 41.65
C LYS A 30 -23.12 -34.72 43.05
N THR A 31 -22.04 -33.97 43.23
CA THR A 31 -21.39 -33.80 44.54
C THR A 31 -22.34 -33.13 45.54
N PHE A 32 -23.09 -32.11 45.12
CA PHE A 32 -24.06 -31.41 45.97
C PHE A 32 -25.26 -32.29 46.36
N GLU A 33 -25.79 -33.09 45.43
CA GLU A 33 -26.87 -34.03 45.69
C GLU A 33 -26.45 -35.11 46.71
N SER A 34 -25.27 -35.69 46.51
CA SER A 34 -24.70 -36.67 47.45
C SER A 34 -24.49 -36.08 48.85
N ALA A 35 -23.97 -34.85 48.94
CA ALA A 35 -23.81 -34.17 50.24
C ALA A 35 -25.15 -33.90 50.94
N ASN A 36 -26.18 -33.49 50.19
CA ASN A 36 -27.52 -33.25 50.74
C ASN A 36 -28.22 -34.53 51.21
N GLU A 37 -28.04 -35.65 50.51
CA GLU A 37 -28.58 -36.95 50.93
C GLU A 37 -27.92 -37.43 52.23
N LYS A 38 -26.59 -37.36 52.31
CA LYS A 38 -25.84 -37.67 53.54
C LYS A 38 -26.33 -36.82 54.72
N MET A 39 -26.42 -35.50 54.53
CA MET A 39 -26.91 -34.58 55.56
C MET A 39 -28.33 -34.93 56.03
N ARG A 40 -29.24 -35.28 55.10
CA ARG A 40 -30.59 -35.73 55.46
C ARG A 40 -30.57 -36.99 56.30
N ASN A 41 -29.77 -37.98 55.95
CA ASN A 41 -29.66 -39.23 56.69
C ASN A 41 -29.12 -38.99 58.11
N TYR A 42 -28.12 -38.12 58.27
CA TYR A 42 -27.61 -37.74 59.59
C TYR A 42 -28.64 -37.01 60.44
N VAL A 43 -29.43 -36.10 59.85
CA VAL A 43 -30.52 -35.42 60.58
C VAL A 43 -31.58 -36.41 61.05
N VAL A 44 -31.94 -37.40 60.23
CA VAL A 44 -32.90 -38.45 60.63
C VAL A 44 -32.34 -39.29 61.78
N ALA A 45 -31.10 -39.75 61.67
CA ALA A 45 -30.45 -40.54 62.72
C ALA A 45 -30.33 -39.78 64.05
N LEU A 46 -30.01 -38.48 64.01
CA LEU A 46 -29.94 -37.63 65.20
C LEU A 46 -31.32 -37.45 65.85
N ASN A 47 -32.38 -37.24 65.05
CA ASN A 47 -33.74 -37.15 65.56
C ASN A 47 -34.21 -38.46 66.22
N GLU A 48 -33.84 -39.62 65.68
CA GLU A 48 -34.15 -40.93 66.29
C GLU A 48 -33.46 -41.09 67.67
N ILE A 49 -32.20 -40.70 67.78
CA ILE A 49 -31.44 -40.70 69.04
C ILE A 49 -32.08 -39.75 70.07
N GLU A 50 -32.52 -38.56 69.65
CA GLU A 50 -33.22 -37.61 70.51
C GLU A 50 -34.51 -38.21 71.10
N VAL A 51 -35.30 -38.91 70.27
CA VAL A 51 -36.53 -39.59 70.72
C VAL A 51 -36.25 -40.72 71.70
N LEU A 52 -35.21 -41.52 71.48
CA LEU A 52 -34.84 -42.64 72.34
C LEU A 52 -34.32 -42.19 73.71
N THR A 53 -33.63 -41.05 73.75
CA THR A 53 -33.16 -40.43 75.01
C THR A 53 -34.33 -40.06 75.94
N GLY A 54 -35.47 -39.66 75.37
CA GLY A 54 -36.69 -39.33 76.13
C GLY A 54 -37.49 -40.52 76.65
N LYS A 55 -37.17 -41.77 76.25
CA LYS A 55 -37.94 -42.99 76.55
C LYS A 55 -37.26 -43.97 77.54
N GLU A 56 -36.12 -43.61 78.14
CA GLU A 56 -35.34 -44.46 79.08
C GLU A 56 -34.88 -45.83 78.51
N ASN A 57 -34.86 -46.02 77.19
CA ASN A 57 -34.32 -47.23 76.54
C ASN A 57 -32.80 -47.10 76.30
N SER A 58 -31.99 -47.30 77.35
CA SER A 58 -30.52 -47.12 77.28
C SER A 58 -29.82 -48.04 76.29
N HIS A 59 -30.23 -49.30 76.17
CA HIS A 59 -29.59 -50.27 75.28
C HIS A 59 -29.78 -49.94 73.78
N GLU A 60 -30.97 -49.47 73.40
CA GLU A 60 -31.31 -49.11 72.02
C GLU A 60 -30.66 -47.77 71.62
N LEU A 61 -30.53 -46.86 72.59
CA LEU A 61 -29.82 -45.60 72.44
C LEU A 61 -28.32 -45.81 72.18
N ASP A 62 -27.66 -46.65 72.99
CA ASP A 62 -26.24 -46.95 72.84
C ASP A 62 -25.94 -47.66 71.50
N GLU A 63 -26.84 -48.54 71.05
CA GLU A 63 -26.75 -49.21 69.75
C GLU A 63 -26.83 -48.20 68.59
N LYS A 64 -27.80 -47.28 68.60
CA LYS A 64 -27.96 -46.25 67.55
C LYS A 64 -26.83 -45.23 67.53
N ILE A 65 -26.32 -44.84 68.71
CA ILE A 65 -25.14 -43.96 68.81
C ILE A 65 -23.91 -44.68 68.23
N SER A 66 -23.71 -45.96 68.55
CA SER A 66 -22.60 -46.74 67.99
C SER A 66 -22.73 -46.95 66.48
N GLU A 67 -23.95 -47.11 65.95
CA GLU A 67 -24.23 -47.22 64.52
C GLU A 67 -23.90 -45.91 63.79
N LEU A 68 -24.42 -44.78 64.29
CA LEU A 68 -24.13 -43.46 63.72
C LEU A 68 -22.64 -43.11 63.81
N GLN A 69 -21.96 -43.44 64.90
CA GLN A 69 -20.52 -43.23 65.06
C GLN A 69 -19.72 -44.08 64.07
N LYS A 70 -20.13 -45.34 63.84
CA LYS A 70 -19.50 -46.23 62.85
C LYS A 70 -19.72 -45.74 61.43
N ASP A 71 -20.90 -45.22 61.12
CA ASP A 71 -21.21 -44.64 59.81
C ASP A 71 -20.42 -43.35 59.56
N LEU A 72 -20.27 -42.48 60.57
CA LEU A 72 -19.43 -41.29 60.49
C LEU A 72 -17.95 -41.65 60.29
N LEU A 73 -17.42 -42.64 61.02
CA LEU A 73 -16.04 -43.10 60.85
C LEU A 73 -15.81 -43.72 59.47
N ASN A 74 -16.73 -44.58 59.00
CA ASN A 74 -16.66 -45.16 57.67
C ASN A 74 -16.79 -44.10 56.57
N GLU A 75 -17.56 -43.04 56.80
CA GLU A 75 -17.71 -41.95 55.83
C GLU A 75 -16.44 -41.10 55.74
N VAL A 76 -15.81 -40.77 56.88
CA VAL A 76 -14.52 -40.06 56.91
C VAL A 76 -13.41 -40.88 56.23
N ASP A 77 -13.40 -42.21 56.37
CA ASP A 77 -12.44 -43.07 55.67
C ASP A 77 -12.74 -43.21 54.16
N LYS A 78 -14.02 -43.21 53.76
CA LYS A 78 -14.45 -43.18 52.35
C LYS A 78 -14.28 -41.82 51.68
N GLU A 79 -14.21 -40.73 52.46
CA GLU A 79 -13.94 -39.36 52.01
C GLU A 79 -12.53 -39.20 51.43
N ASN A 80 -11.69 -40.25 51.50
CA ASN A 80 -10.64 -40.51 50.52
C ASN A 80 -11.24 -40.88 49.14
N HIS A 81 -12.05 -39.97 48.58
CA HIS A 81 -12.59 -40.02 47.23
C HIS A 81 -11.46 -39.89 46.20
N SER A 82 -10.70 -40.97 46.03
CA SER A 82 -9.67 -41.12 45.01
C SER A 82 -10.25 -40.94 43.61
N GLU A 83 -11.49 -41.37 43.36
CA GLU A 83 -12.12 -41.24 42.04
C GLU A 83 -12.51 -39.80 41.70
N GLU A 84 -13.10 -39.05 42.62
CA GLU A 84 -13.49 -37.65 42.38
C GLU A 84 -12.27 -36.72 42.24
N ARG A 85 -11.25 -36.91 43.09
CA ARG A 85 -9.98 -36.17 42.99
C ARG A 85 -9.24 -36.51 41.70
N THR A 86 -9.19 -37.79 41.32
CA THR A 86 -8.59 -38.23 40.06
C THR A 86 -9.31 -37.63 38.85
N PHE A 87 -10.64 -37.54 38.87
CA PHE A 87 -11.42 -36.88 37.81
C PHE A 87 -11.08 -35.39 37.68
N LEU A 88 -11.03 -34.66 38.80
CA LEU A 88 -10.65 -33.23 38.79
C LEU A 88 -9.24 -33.00 38.26
N ILE A 89 -8.29 -33.89 38.57
CA ILE A 89 -6.91 -33.83 38.06
C ILE A 89 -6.90 -34.02 36.53
N TYR A 90 -7.63 -35.02 36.00
CA TYR A 90 -7.73 -35.21 34.55
C TYR A 90 -8.40 -34.02 33.85
N LEU A 91 -9.45 -33.45 34.43
CA LEU A 91 -10.12 -32.27 33.90
C LEU A 91 -9.19 -31.06 33.85
N TYR A 92 -8.39 -30.85 34.90
CA TYR A 92 -7.38 -29.80 34.95
C TYR A 92 -6.33 -29.96 33.84
N PHE A 93 -5.76 -31.16 33.68
CA PHE A 93 -4.78 -31.41 32.62
C PHE A 93 -5.39 -31.27 31.21
N ALA A 94 -6.63 -31.69 31.01
CA ALA A 94 -7.35 -31.50 29.75
C ALA A 94 -7.55 -30.01 29.44
N ALA A 95 -7.91 -29.20 30.44
CA ALA A 95 -8.05 -27.75 30.29
C ALA A 95 -6.72 -27.07 29.95
N VAL A 96 -5.64 -27.42 30.66
CA VAL A 96 -4.29 -26.89 30.40
C VAL A 96 -3.81 -27.30 29.00
N GLY A 97 -4.00 -28.56 28.61
CA GLY A 97 -3.65 -29.05 27.27
C GLY A 97 -4.39 -28.30 26.15
N PHE A 98 -5.69 -28.05 26.34
CA PHE A 98 -6.47 -27.27 25.40
C PHE A 98 -5.95 -25.84 25.26
N VAL A 99 -5.62 -25.17 26.37
CA VAL A 99 -5.04 -23.82 26.34
C VAL A 99 -3.71 -23.80 25.57
N VAL A 100 -2.83 -24.77 25.81
CA VAL A 100 -1.54 -24.87 25.08
C VAL A 100 -1.76 -25.06 23.57
N ILE A 101 -2.68 -25.96 23.18
CA ILE A 101 -3.03 -26.18 21.77
C ILE A 101 -3.59 -24.90 21.14
N LEU A 102 -4.45 -24.18 21.85
CA LEU A 102 -5.03 -22.91 21.38
C LEU A 102 -3.96 -21.84 21.17
N PHE A 103 -3.05 -21.65 22.14
CA PHE A 103 -1.95 -20.71 22.00
C PHE A 103 -1.01 -21.07 20.84
N SER A 104 -0.68 -22.36 20.70
CA SER A 104 0.11 -22.86 19.57
C SER A 104 -0.58 -22.55 18.24
N TYR A 105 -1.89 -22.83 18.14
CA TYR A 105 -2.68 -22.52 16.96
C TYR A 105 -2.67 -21.01 16.62
N ILE A 106 -2.90 -20.14 17.61
CA ILE A 106 -2.86 -18.68 17.43
C ILE A 106 -1.48 -18.24 16.97
N TYR A 107 -0.41 -18.77 17.58
CA TYR A 107 0.96 -18.43 17.22
C TYR A 107 1.25 -18.74 15.74
N PHE A 108 0.93 -19.96 15.28
CA PHE A 108 1.17 -20.37 13.90
C PHE A 108 0.22 -19.70 12.90
N SER A 109 -1.04 -19.49 13.26
CA SER A 109 -2.06 -18.96 12.35
C SER A 109 -2.07 -17.44 12.25
N VAL A 110 -1.61 -16.71 13.28
CA VAL A 110 -1.74 -15.25 13.38
C VAL A 110 -0.38 -14.57 13.55
N ILE A 111 0.33 -14.90 14.63
CA ILE A 111 1.54 -14.18 15.04
C ILE A 111 2.66 -14.35 14.00
N ARG A 112 2.90 -15.58 13.54
CA ARG A 112 3.98 -15.88 12.59
C ARG A 112 3.76 -15.18 11.22
N PRO A 113 2.58 -15.25 10.56
CA PRO A 113 2.30 -14.48 9.34
C PRO A 113 2.43 -12.96 9.53
N PHE A 114 1.97 -12.43 10.67
CA PHE A 114 2.04 -10.99 10.94
C PHE A 114 3.49 -10.51 11.08
N LYS A 115 4.33 -11.27 11.78
CA LYS A 115 5.77 -11.00 11.89
C LYS A 115 6.46 -11.01 10.52
N LYS A 116 6.07 -11.94 9.63
CA LYS A 116 6.57 -12.00 8.23
C LYS A 116 6.20 -10.74 7.44
N LEU A 117 4.96 -10.25 7.57
CA LEU A 117 4.52 -8.99 6.94
C LEU A 117 5.28 -7.77 7.49
N ASN A 118 5.48 -7.70 8.80
CA ASN A 118 6.23 -6.61 9.42
C ASN A 118 7.69 -6.57 8.94
N MET A 119 8.36 -7.73 8.87
CA MET A 119 9.71 -7.80 8.31
C MET A 119 9.74 -7.40 6.83
N PHE A 120 8.76 -7.83 6.04
CA PHE A 120 8.66 -7.46 4.63
C PHE A 120 8.47 -5.95 4.43
N ALA A 121 7.62 -5.32 5.24
CA ALA A 121 7.46 -3.87 5.24
C ALA A 121 8.78 -3.14 5.61
N GLY A 122 9.52 -3.67 6.59
CA GLY A 122 10.85 -3.17 6.95
C GLY A 122 11.86 -3.26 5.81
N GLU A 123 11.87 -4.35 5.04
CA GLU A 123 12.73 -4.49 3.86
C GLU A 123 12.38 -3.47 2.76
N ILE A 124 11.09 -3.26 2.48
CA ILE A 124 10.64 -2.22 1.53
C ILE A 124 11.08 -0.83 1.99
N SER A 125 10.94 -0.53 3.29
CA SER A 125 11.36 0.75 3.87
C SER A 125 12.88 1.00 3.72
N LYS A 126 13.70 -0.05 3.82
CA LYS A 126 15.15 0.01 3.55
C LYS A 126 15.49 0.09 2.06
N GLY A 127 14.50 0.06 1.17
CA GLY A 127 14.69 0.11 -0.28
C GLY A 127 14.85 -1.25 -0.95
N ASN A 128 14.77 -2.36 -0.22
CA ASN A 128 14.86 -3.70 -0.80
C ASN A 128 13.49 -4.15 -1.33
N MET A 129 13.30 -4.07 -2.65
CA MET A 129 12.02 -4.35 -3.31
C MET A 129 12.10 -5.49 -4.32
N ASP A 130 13.18 -6.27 -4.33
CA ASP A 130 13.41 -7.30 -5.36
C ASP A 130 12.78 -8.64 -5.03
N ARG A 131 12.53 -8.91 -3.75
CA ARG A 131 11.93 -10.17 -3.31
C ARG A 131 10.40 -10.03 -3.25
N PRO A 132 9.64 -10.87 -3.95
CA PRO A 132 8.19 -10.89 -3.83
C PRO A 132 7.76 -11.53 -2.51
N LEU A 133 6.61 -11.12 -2.00
CA LEU A 133 5.98 -11.80 -0.88
C LEU A 133 5.17 -12.99 -1.38
N ALA A 134 5.53 -14.20 -0.96
CA ALA A 134 4.81 -15.41 -1.35
C ALA A 134 3.33 -15.33 -0.96
N TYR A 135 2.44 -15.39 -1.96
CA TYR A 135 1.01 -15.28 -1.77
C TYR A 135 0.43 -16.58 -1.19
N GLU A 136 -0.20 -16.48 -0.03
CA GLU A 136 -0.81 -17.62 0.66
C GLU A 136 -2.33 -17.57 0.46
N ARG A 137 -2.86 -18.29 -0.54
CA ARG A 137 -4.29 -18.29 -0.93
C ARG A 137 -5.25 -18.73 0.18
N ASN A 138 -4.79 -19.60 1.09
CA ASN A 138 -5.67 -20.33 1.99
C ASN A 138 -5.69 -19.78 3.42
N ASN A 139 -5.01 -18.66 3.70
CA ASN A 139 -4.93 -18.08 5.04
C ASN A 139 -5.75 -16.76 5.14
N MET A 140 -6.05 -16.34 6.37
CA MET A 140 -6.76 -15.09 6.66
C MET A 140 -6.00 -13.85 6.17
N PHE A 141 -4.68 -13.95 6.06
CA PHE A 141 -3.78 -12.87 5.69
C PHE A 141 -3.55 -12.78 4.17
N GLY A 142 -4.17 -13.61 3.35
CA GLY A 142 -3.88 -13.69 1.92
C GLY A 142 -4.13 -12.34 1.23
N SER A 143 -5.25 -11.68 1.52
CA SER A 143 -5.54 -10.33 1.00
C SER A 143 -4.51 -9.30 1.44
N PHE A 144 -4.01 -9.40 2.68
CA PHE A 144 -2.93 -8.53 3.16
C PHE A 144 -1.63 -8.82 2.42
N THR A 145 -1.23 -10.08 2.26
CA THR A 145 -0.01 -10.43 1.50
C THR A 145 -0.07 -9.91 0.06
N TRP A 146 -1.24 -9.98 -0.58
CA TRP A 146 -1.45 -9.41 -1.91
C TRP A 146 -1.35 -7.88 -1.91
N ALA A 147 -1.99 -7.20 -0.96
CA ALA A 147 -1.95 -5.74 -0.84
C ALA A 147 -0.52 -5.22 -0.61
N PHE A 148 0.24 -5.88 0.28
CA PHE A 148 1.64 -5.54 0.54
C PHE A 148 2.53 -5.78 -0.69
N ASP A 149 2.36 -6.89 -1.42
CA ASP A 149 3.13 -7.10 -2.65
C ASP A 149 2.72 -6.12 -3.76
N SER A 150 1.43 -5.76 -3.85
CA SER A 150 0.97 -4.73 -4.78
C SER A 150 1.61 -3.38 -4.48
N MET A 151 1.63 -2.97 -3.21
CA MET A 151 2.30 -1.76 -2.76
C MET A 151 3.79 -1.78 -3.13
N ARG A 152 4.50 -2.89 -2.90
CA ARG A 152 5.90 -3.06 -3.32
C ARG A 152 6.07 -2.82 -4.82
N ARG A 153 5.22 -3.41 -5.66
CA ARG A 153 5.30 -3.27 -7.13
C ARG A 153 5.07 -1.82 -7.57
N GLU A 154 4.08 -1.15 -7.01
CA GLU A 154 3.79 0.25 -7.32
C GLU A 154 4.94 1.17 -6.88
N ILE A 155 5.49 0.98 -5.69
CA ILE A 155 6.66 1.77 -5.24
C ILE A 155 7.87 1.52 -6.15
N LYS A 156 8.14 0.26 -6.52
CA LYS A 156 9.24 -0.09 -7.44
C LYS A 156 9.06 0.57 -8.81
N LYS A 157 7.83 0.56 -9.34
CA LYS A 157 7.49 1.21 -10.60
C LYS A 157 7.64 2.74 -10.52
N ALA A 158 7.14 3.35 -9.45
CA ALA A 158 7.25 4.79 -9.23
C ALA A 158 8.72 5.24 -9.17
N ARG A 159 9.56 4.53 -8.41
CA ARG A 159 11.01 4.83 -8.33
C ARG A 159 11.74 4.63 -9.65
N ALA A 160 11.38 3.62 -10.43
CA ALA A 160 11.96 3.41 -11.74
C ALA A 160 11.62 4.57 -12.69
N GLY A 161 10.35 5.01 -12.69
CA GLY A 161 9.91 6.17 -13.47
C GLY A 161 10.57 7.48 -13.01
N GLU A 162 10.68 7.71 -11.70
CA GLU A 162 11.39 8.87 -11.15
C GLU A 162 12.87 8.89 -11.58
N LYS A 163 13.55 7.75 -11.50
CA LYS A 163 14.95 7.63 -11.92
C LYS A 163 15.11 7.90 -13.42
N GLU A 164 14.21 7.38 -14.24
CA GLU A 164 14.20 7.62 -15.69
C GLU A 164 13.97 9.11 -16.00
N ALA A 165 13.02 9.76 -15.32
CA ALA A 165 12.75 11.19 -15.48
C ALA A 165 13.97 12.05 -15.10
N ILE A 166 14.64 11.73 -13.98
CA ILE A 166 15.87 12.42 -13.57
C ILE A 166 16.97 12.26 -14.63
N GLU A 167 17.14 11.06 -15.18
CA GLU A 167 18.17 10.82 -16.19
C GLU A 167 17.86 11.54 -17.51
N ASN A 168 16.61 11.52 -17.95
CA ASN A 168 16.15 12.27 -19.12
C ASN A 168 16.39 13.78 -18.92
N ASN A 169 16.07 14.33 -17.74
CA ASN A 169 16.33 15.73 -17.44
C ASN A 169 17.82 16.08 -17.52
N LYS A 170 18.72 15.22 -17.01
CA LYS A 170 20.18 15.43 -17.16
C LYS A 170 20.60 15.44 -18.63
N ILE A 171 20.10 14.52 -19.44
CA ILE A 171 20.39 14.46 -20.88
C ILE A 171 19.90 15.73 -21.58
N THR A 172 18.68 16.18 -21.28
CA THR A 172 18.11 17.43 -21.81
C THR A 172 19.00 18.63 -21.48
N ILE A 173 19.38 18.79 -20.21
CA ILE A 173 20.27 19.88 -19.77
C ILE A 173 21.63 19.82 -20.46
N ALA A 174 22.23 18.63 -20.58
CA ALA A 174 23.52 18.46 -21.25
C ALA A 174 23.44 18.83 -22.75
N THR A 175 22.37 18.41 -23.42
CA THR A 175 22.13 18.70 -24.84
C THR A 175 21.95 20.20 -25.08
N ILE A 176 21.08 20.86 -24.30
CA ILE A 176 20.86 22.31 -24.41
C ILE A 176 22.15 23.09 -24.09
N SER A 177 22.93 22.64 -23.10
CA SER A 177 24.23 23.26 -22.78
C SER A 177 25.21 23.19 -23.95
N HIS A 178 25.25 22.05 -24.66
CA HIS A 178 26.05 21.91 -25.88
C HIS A 178 25.55 22.85 -26.99
N ASP A 179 24.24 22.92 -27.18
CA ASP A 179 23.62 23.72 -28.23
C ASP A 179 23.74 25.22 -27.97
N ILE A 180 23.83 25.66 -26.71
CA ILE A 180 24.14 27.06 -26.34
C ILE A 180 25.63 27.38 -26.59
N LYS A 181 26.54 26.43 -26.38
CA LYS A 181 27.98 26.67 -26.53
C LYS A 181 28.37 27.06 -27.96
N THR A 182 27.71 26.49 -28.96
CA THR A 182 27.96 26.74 -30.39
C THR A 182 27.69 28.18 -30.84
N PRO A 183 26.50 28.78 -30.61
CA PRO A 183 26.24 30.17 -30.92
C PRO A 183 27.08 31.11 -30.04
N VAL A 184 27.35 30.78 -28.78
CA VAL A 184 28.25 31.57 -27.91
C VAL A 184 29.68 31.63 -28.46
N ALA A 185 30.23 30.51 -28.92
CA ALA A 185 31.53 30.47 -29.58
C ALA A 185 31.55 31.31 -30.87
N SER A 186 30.45 31.27 -31.65
CA SER A 186 30.30 32.10 -32.85
C SER A 186 30.27 33.60 -32.51
N ILE A 187 29.47 34.00 -31.51
CA ILE A 187 29.39 35.39 -31.02
C ILE A 187 30.79 35.87 -30.63
N ARG A 188 31.54 35.05 -29.89
CA ARG A 188 32.92 35.36 -29.49
C ARG A 188 33.82 35.54 -30.70
N ALA A 189 33.86 34.58 -31.63
CA ALA A 189 34.72 34.63 -32.81
C ALA A 189 34.46 35.88 -33.69
N TYR A 190 33.19 36.22 -33.95
CA TYR A 190 32.86 37.42 -34.72
C TYR A 190 33.16 38.71 -33.95
N SER A 191 33.01 38.72 -32.63
CA SER A 191 33.36 39.88 -31.79
C SER A 191 34.87 40.11 -31.75
N GLU A 192 35.67 39.04 -31.63
CA GLU A 192 37.13 39.07 -31.70
C GLU A 192 37.60 39.56 -33.09
N ALA A 193 36.98 39.09 -34.18
CA ALA A 193 37.29 39.56 -35.53
C ALA A 193 36.99 41.06 -35.73
N LEU A 194 35.88 41.56 -35.17
CA LEU A 194 35.55 42.99 -35.15
C LEU A 194 36.55 43.80 -34.32
N GLN A 195 36.96 43.30 -33.16
CA GLN A 195 37.92 43.96 -32.27
C GLN A 195 39.33 44.03 -32.88
N ALA A 196 39.77 42.96 -33.53
CA ALA A 196 41.08 42.89 -34.17
C ALA A 196 41.19 43.74 -35.45
N GLY A 197 40.09 44.35 -35.92
CA GLY A 197 40.08 45.14 -37.15
C GLY A 197 40.43 44.30 -38.39
N MET A 198 40.15 43.00 -38.37
CA MET A 198 40.55 42.06 -39.44
C MET A 198 39.96 42.43 -40.82
N ASP A 199 38.86 43.19 -40.86
CA ASP A 199 38.19 43.58 -42.09
C ASP A 199 37.88 45.09 -42.11
N ASN A 200 38.46 45.79 -43.10
CA ASN A 200 38.34 47.25 -43.25
C ASN A 200 37.08 47.68 -44.02
N ASN A 201 36.32 46.73 -44.59
CA ASN A 201 35.07 47.02 -45.29
C ASN A 201 33.89 47.17 -44.32
N ILE A 202 33.24 48.34 -44.34
CA ILE A 202 32.04 48.67 -43.56
C ILE A 202 30.93 47.63 -43.75
N GLU A 203 30.66 47.18 -44.98
CA GLU A 203 29.60 46.22 -45.28
C GLU A 203 29.86 44.85 -44.64
N ARG A 204 31.13 44.43 -44.55
CA ARG A 204 31.50 43.16 -43.90
C ARG A 204 31.40 43.25 -42.38
N ARG A 205 31.75 44.40 -41.80
CA ARG A 205 31.57 44.67 -40.37
C ARG A 205 30.09 44.68 -39.97
N GLU A 206 29.23 45.30 -40.77
CA GLU A 206 27.77 45.23 -40.57
C GLU A 206 27.26 43.79 -40.63
N ARG A 207 27.78 42.98 -41.57
CA ARG A 207 27.44 41.55 -41.62
C ARG A 207 27.85 40.82 -40.34
N TYR A 208 29.04 41.07 -39.78
CA TYR A 208 29.46 40.45 -38.51
C TYR A 208 28.52 40.82 -37.35
N VAL A 209 28.14 42.10 -37.23
CA VAL A 209 27.17 42.56 -36.23
C VAL A 209 25.82 41.84 -36.41
N SER A 210 25.33 41.71 -37.64
CA SER A 210 24.07 40.99 -37.90
C SER A 210 24.13 39.50 -37.51
N VAL A 211 25.29 38.85 -37.70
CA VAL A 211 25.50 37.45 -37.30
C VAL A 211 25.52 37.33 -35.78
N ILE A 212 26.17 38.25 -35.07
CA ILE A 212 26.18 38.29 -33.60
C ILE A 212 24.76 38.41 -33.05
N ILE A 213 23.96 39.38 -33.55
CA ILE A 213 22.57 39.59 -33.11
C ILE A 213 21.75 38.31 -33.30
N ARG A 214 21.80 37.71 -34.50
CA ARG A 214 21.08 36.46 -34.78
C ARG A 214 21.48 35.32 -33.86
N LYS A 215 22.76 35.23 -33.49
CA LYS A 215 23.25 34.20 -32.55
C LYS A 215 22.83 34.48 -31.10
N CYS A 216 22.69 35.75 -30.69
CA CYS A 216 22.09 36.11 -29.41
C CYS A 216 20.60 35.72 -29.35
N ASP A 217 19.86 35.92 -30.44
CA ASP A 217 18.45 35.50 -30.55
C ASP A 217 18.31 33.97 -30.44
N GLU A 218 19.23 33.23 -31.07
CA GLU A 218 19.29 31.76 -31.00
C GLU A 218 19.52 31.27 -29.57
N VAL A 219 20.47 31.88 -28.84
CA VAL A 219 20.71 31.58 -27.40
C VAL A 219 19.49 31.90 -26.55
N SER A 220 18.84 33.04 -26.82
CA SER A 220 17.64 33.46 -26.09
C SER A 220 16.50 32.46 -26.27
N LYS A 221 16.31 31.95 -27.49
CA LYS A 221 15.33 30.90 -27.80
C LYS A 221 15.63 29.60 -27.06
N LEU A 222 16.87 29.10 -27.11
CA LEU A 222 17.28 27.88 -26.40
C LEU A 222 17.07 27.99 -24.88
N THR A 223 17.35 29.16 -24.32
CA THR A 223 17.16 29.42 -22.88
C THR A 223 15.67 29.44 -22.50
N ASN A 224 14.83 30.04 -23.36
CA ASN A 224 13.39 30.02 -23.18
C ASN A 224 12.80 28.61 -23.27
N ASP A 225 13.28 27.80 -24.22
CA ASP A 225 12.84 26.40 -24.37
C ASP A 225 13.20 25.57 -23.13
N LEU A 226 14.39 25.78 -22.53
CA LEU A 226 14.77 25.16 -21.25
C LEU A 226 13.88 25.62 -20.09
N PHE A 227 13.54 26.91 -20.03
CA PHE A 227 12.67 27.45 -19.00
C PHE A 227 11.26 26.86 -19.07
N LEU A 228 10.70 26.74 -20.28
CA LEU A 228 9.40 26.10 -20.51
C LEU A 228 9.40 24.63 -20.10
N HIS A 229 10.47 23.89 -20.40
CA HIS A 229 10.63 22.50 -19.96
C HIS A 229 10.64 22.40 -18.42
N SER A 230 11.37 23.28 -17.74
CA SER A 230 11.45 23.32 -16.28
C SER A 230 10.11 23.67 -15.62
N LEU A 231 9.33 24.58 -16.22
CA LEU A 231 7.98 24.90 -15.74
C LEU A 231 7.01 23.72 -15.89
N ALA A 232 7.13 22.95 -16.99
CA ALA A 232 6.33 21.76 -17.21
C ALA A 232 6.63 20.67 -16.18
N ASP A 233 7.89 20.45 -15.83
CA ASP A 233 8.30 19.49 -14.81
C ASP A 233 7.79 19.86 -13.40
N MET A 234 7.56 21.14 -13.12
CA MET A 234 7.08 21.59 -11.80
C MET A 234 5.55 21.55 -11.63
N ASP A 235 4.80 21.07 -12.64
CA ASP A 235 3.32 21.10 -12.66
C ASP A 235 2.74 22.51 -12.41
N LYS A 236 3.55 23.54 -12.70
CA LYS A 236 3.22 24.97 -12.51
C LYS A 236 2.65 25.62 -13.76
N LEU A 237 2.38 24.84 -14.80
CA LEU A 237 1.64 25.30 -15.97
C LEU A 237 0.16 25.41 -15.61
N GLU A 238 -0.24 26.57 -15.11
CA GLU A 238 -1.66 26.90 -14.96
C GLU A 238 -2.32 26.92 -16.34
N MET A 239 -3.04 25.84 -16.68
CA MET A 239 -3.86 25.79 -17.88
C MET A 239 -5.16 26.55 -17.65
N HIS A 240 -5.27 27.74 -18.22
CA HIS A 240 -6.54 28.45 -18.33
C HIS A 240 -7.34 27.88 -19.49
N LEU A 241 -8.33 27.04 -19.15
CA LEU A 241 -9.28 26.51 -20.11
C LEU A 241 -10.32 27.60 -20.43
N GLU A 242 -10.24 28.16 -21.63
CA GLU A 242 -11.30 29.01 -22.19
C GLU A 242 -12.14 28.22 -23.19
N ASP A 243 -13.46 28.40 -23.14
CA ASP A 243 -14.37 27.78 -24.10
C ASP A 243 -14.24 28.48 -25.46
N PHE A 244 -13.65 27.76 -26.42
CA PHE A 244 -13.31 28.31 -27.72
C PHE A 244 -14.00 27.55 -28.85
N SER A 245 -14.72 28.26 -29.72
CA SER A 245 -15.39 27.66 -30.89
C SER A 245 -14.37 27.10 -31.89
N SER A 246 -14.39 25.79 -32.10
CA SER A 246 -13.57 25.07 -33.09
C SER A 246 -13.64 25.71 -34.49
N LYS A 247 -14.82 26.19 -34.91
CA LYS A 247 -15.02 26.91 -36.18
C LYS A 247 -14.19 28.20 -36.27
N LYS A 248 -14.08 28.97 -35.18
CA LYS A 248 -13.27 30.20 -35.14
C LYS A 248 -11.77 29.91 -35.26
N LEU A 249 -11.30 28.80 -34.68
CA LEU A 249 -9.88 28.42 -34.62
C LEU A 249 -9.43 27.98 -36.01
N ILE A 250 -10.22 27.10 -36.61
CA ILE A 250 -10.04 26.63 -37.99
C ILE A 250 -10.06 27.83 -38.94
N THR A 251 -11.05 28.72 -38.84
CA THR A 251 -11.13 29.92 -39.69
C THR A 251 -9.92 30.85 -39.51
N ARG A 252 -9.38 30.98 -38.29
CA ARG A 252 -8.18 31.79 -38.02
C ARG A 252 -6.93 31.18 -38.63
N TYR A 253 -6.73 29.86 -38.48
CA TYR A 253 -5.63 29.14 -39.13
C TYR A 253 -5.73 29.19 -40.65
N TYR A 254 -6.91 28.93 -41.22
CA TYR A 254 -7.13 29.04 -42.67
C TYR A 254 -6.89 30.46 -43.18
N ARG A 255 -7.22 31.50 -42.40
CA ARG A 255 -6.95 32.89 -42.80
C ARG A 255 -5.45 33.19 -42.81
N VAL A 256 -4.71 32.78 -41.79
CA VAL A 256 -3.24 32.95 -41.73
C VAL A 256 -2.57 32.16 -42.86
N PHE A 257 -2.96 30.91 -43.04
CA PHE A 257 -2.46 30.06 -44.13
C PHE A 257 -2.80 30.63 -45.51
N ARG A 258 -4.03 31.13 -45.70
CA ARG A 258 -4.45 31.80 -46.93
C ARG A 258 -3.64 33.06 -47.19
N LEU A 259 -3.38 33.89 -46.17
CA LEU A 259 -2.56 35.10 -46.31
C LEU A 259 -1.13 34.76 -46.76
N ILE A 260 -0.52 33.75 -46.14
CA ILE A 260 0.83 33.28 -46.50
C ILE A 260 0.86 32.75 -47.93
N THR A 261 -0.11 31.91 -48.31
CA THR A 261 -0.19 31.33 -49.66
C THR A 261 -0.52 32.38 -50.73
N THR A 262 -1.45 33.30 -50.48
CA THR A 262 -1.74 34.40 -51.42
C THR A 262 -0.59 35.37 -51.56
N GLY A 263 0.17 35.63 -50.48
CA GLY A 263 1.38 36.46 -50.53
C GLY A 263 2.52 35.80 -51.30
N LEU A 264 2.75 34.51 -51.09
CA LEU A 264 3.72 33.73 -51.86
C LEU A 264 3.34 33.67 -53.35
N ILE A 265 2.06 33.47 -53.65
CA ILE A 265 1.55 33.44 -55.02
C ILE A 265 1.68 34.83 -55.69
N SER A 266 1.40 35.93 -54.99
CA SER A 266 1.56 37.27 -55.57
C SER A 266 3.02 37.65 -55.83
N VAL A 267 3.94 37.22 -54.96
CA VAL A 267 5.39 37.38 -55.14
C VAL A 267 5.89 36.53 -56.32
N LEU A 268 5.45 35.28 -56.42
CA LEU A 268 5.79 34.39 -57.54
C LEU A 268 5.24 34.91 -58.88
N ILE A 269 4.01 35.42 -58.89
CA ILE A 269 3.40 36.03 -60.08
C ILE A 269 4.15 37.31 -60.46
N SER A 270 4.49 38.18 -59.51
CA SER A 270 5.27 39.40 -59.81
C SER A 270 6.65 39.08 -60.38
N GLN A 271 7.39 38.13 -59.81
CA GLN A 271 8.69 37.72 -60.37
C GLN A 271 8.56 37.13 -61.78
N LYS A 272 7.52 36.32 -62.02
CA LYS A 272 7.29 35.69 -63.32
C LYS A 272 6.82 36.69 -64.37
N LEU A 273 6.01 37.68 -63.99
CA LEU A 273 5.57 38.79 -64.84
C LEU A 273 6.75 39.71 -65.19
N LEU A 274 7.63 40.01 -64.23
CA LEU A 274 8.85 40.79 -64.46
C LEU A 274 9.80 40.08 -65.43
N LEU A 275 9.98 38.77 -65.28
CA LEU A 275 10.75 37.94 -66.22
C LEU A 275 10.11 37.86 -67.61
N MET A 276 8.78 37.85 -67.71
CA MET A 276 8.08 37.88 -69.01
C MET A 276 8.23 39.23 -69.70
N LEU A 277 8.04 40.34 -68.98
CA LEU A 277 8.21 41.70 -69.52
C LEU A 277 9.65 41.93 -70.01
N MET A 278 10.64 41.50 -69.23
CA MET A 278 12.05 41.57 -69.66
C MET A 278 12.34 40.75 -70.92
N LYS A 279 11.61 39.65 -71.15
CA LYS A 279 11.80 38.78 -72.31
C LYS A 279 11.07 39.27 -73.56
N GLU A 280 9.93 39.94 -73.40
CA GLU A 280 9.22 40.62 -74.49
C GLU A 280 9.99 41.84 -74.98
N ASP A 281 10.52 42.69 -74.08
CA ASP A 281 11.35 43.84 -74.46
C ASP A 281 12.62 43.39 -75.20
N TRP A 282 13.26 42.32 -74.73
CA TRP A 282 14.44 41.75 -75.39
C TRP A 282 14.14 41.21 -76.80
N ASN A 283 13.00 40.53 -76.99
CA ASN A 283 12.57 40.05 -78.32
C ASN A 283 12.15 41.20 -79.26
N ARG A 284 11.69 42.33 -78.73
CA ARG A 284 11.35 43.53 -79.51
C ARG A 284 12.59 44.27 -79.99
N CYS A 285 13.63 44.33 -79.15
CA CYS A 285 14.92 44.92 -79.50
C CYS A 285 15.72 44.11 -80.55
N MET A 286 15.45 42.81 -80.71
CA MET A 286 16.18 41.96 -81.67
C MET A 286 15.51 41.84 -83.06
N LYS A 287 14.36 42.51 -83.27
CA LYS A 287 13.62 42.54 -84.55
C LYS A 287 13.79 43.85 -85.33
N ILE A 288 14.79 44.66 -84.96
CA ILE A 288 15.27 45.83 -85.71
C ILE A 288 16.69 45.50 -86.16
#